data_AF-A0A1Y5EJ99-F1
#
_entry.id   AF-A0A1Y5EJ99-F1
#
_cell.length_a   1.000
_cell.length_b   1.000
_cell.length_c   1.000
_cell.angle_alpha   90.00
_cell.angle_beta   90.00
_cell.angle_gamma   90.00
#
_symmetry.space_group_name_H-M   'P 1'
#
loop_
_entity.id
_entity.type
_entity.pdbx_description
1 polymer ?
#
loop_
_entity_poly.entity_id
_entity_poly.type
_entity_poly.pdbx_seq_one_letter_code
_entity_poly.pdbx_strand_id
1 'polypeptide(L)'
;MFEVRSDEPKYALLWDKETKTENQYGNSIELTAEGNELHNVSLNINGDADLGENPNRYKQHGFYLNADNCIGCHACEAACSEKNDNPAHIAFRSVGYVEGGTYPEYQRLNISMACNHCDDPVCLKGCPTRAYTKYAEYGAVLQDPDICFGCGYCTWVCPYNAPQLDPVKGEVSKCNMCVDRLEVGLKPACVSACLGNALDFGVIENVPENREQSLTEIPGFPRTDITNPNIRFQQTQQNKRDMTRTDSMPLKYHKDEAAGVYKPVLDPKNGTKKEWNWAKLLLTHESSHVAFTLVAQAAVGGFLLLILGDLFGFAAFSAIKASASFTPLLIVLTVLMSFGLFKLNMHLGKPHRFYRGFYNLRHSPVSREIAGVSLFFSSLLGFTFFNFFDISLIANFFAGLGVLSGPLGVYYMYKLYRIKARPYWDHWQTASSFIATCLTVSSLVMALVLLIAGEASPVILTTLATVIVIGLIIESVGHMFHAQDLQAGEGEAQASWYVQITRFAWPFYLSNALLFVSIVLAATIVFAPSLVAWLVLAVTLTAAAIIKRSLFFALVIPTTMPGAFFWKNEGFQEHAKETGLAEMQQVGVEYDRHREFKVGELIETIKTTTLKEAIEQVKSIFIWKDNK
;
A
#
# COMPACT_ATOMS: atom_id res chain seq x y z
N MET A 1 12.05 -29.42 -10.06
CA MET A 1 13.34 -28.86 -9.56
C MET A 1 14.20 -28.35 -10.72
N PHE A 2 15.26 -27.56 -10.46
CA PHE A 2 16.21 -27.14 -11.49
C PHE A 2 17.17 -28.28 -11.85
N GLU A 3 17.47 -28.50 -13.13
CA GLU A 3 18.38 -29.54 -13.58
C GLU A 3 19.85 -29.09 -13.42
N VAL A 4 20.61 -29.81 -12.59
CA VAL A 4 22.03 -29.50 -12.35
C VAL A 4 22.87 -30.06 -13.49
N ARG A 5 23.69 -29.19 -14.11
CA ARG A 5 24.60 -29.63 -15.17
C ARG A 5 25.78 -30.43 -14.60
N SER A 6 26.26 -31.40 -15.36
CA SER A 6 27.44 -32.20 -14.97
C SER A 6 28.72 -31.38 -14.84
N ASP A 7 28.79 -30.23 -15.51
CA ASP A 7 29.93 -29.31 -15.54
C ASP A 7 29.63 -27.99 -14.80
N GLU A 8 28.67 -28.00 -13.86
CA GLU A 8 28.30 -26.79 -13.12
C GLU A 8 29.53 -26.19 -12.41
N PRO A 9 29.81 -24.89 -12.63
CA PRO A 9 31.01 -24.28 -12.08
C PRO A 9 30.93 -24.18 -10.55
N LYS A 10 32.06 -24.42 -9.89
CA LYS A 10 32.14 -24.47 -8.41
C LYS A 10 31.59 -23.22 -7.72
N TYR A 11 31.75 -22.03 -8.31
CA TYR A 11 31.26 -20.78 -7.72
C TYR A 11 29.72 -20.67 -7.72
N ALA A 12 29.03 -21.47 -8.54
CA ALA A 12 27.58 -21.49 -8.63
C ALA A 12 26.92 -22.37 -7.57
N LEU A 13 27.69 -23.21 -6.87
CA LEU A 13 27.20 -24.00 -5.73
C LEU A 13 27.03 -23.11 -4.51
N LEU A 14 26.02 -23.42 -3.68
CA LEU A 14 25.87 -22.82 -2.35
C LEU A 14 27.09 -23.14 -1.50
N TRP A 15 27.49 -22.15 -0.72
CA TRP A 15 28.61 -22.27 0.21
C TRP A 15 28.07 -21.91 1.58
N ASP A 16 27.90 -22.91 2.45
CA ASP A 16 27.37 -22.69 3.79
C ASP A 16 28.31 -23.35 4.82
N LYS A 17 29.25 -22.56 5.37
CA LYS A 17 30.08 -22.94 6.54
C LYS A 17 29.32 -22.75 7.86
N GLU A 18 29.97 -23.04 9.00
CA GLU A 18 29.45 -22.76 10.35
C GLU A 18 28.81 -21.37 10.43
N THR A 19 27.58 -21.34 10.92
CA THR A 19 26.70 -20.18 10.91
C THR A 19 26.60 -19.60 12.31
N LYS A 20 26.36 -18.29 12.42
CA LYS A 20 25.91 -17.71 13.68
C LYS A 20 24.53 -18.28 14.05
N THR A 21 24.19 -18.21 15.34
CA THR A 21 22.87 -18.63 15.84
C THR A 21 21.82 -17.54 15.66
N GLU A 22 22.23 -16.28 15.76
CA GLU A 22 21.37 -15.11 15.68
C GLU A 22 21.86 -14.14 14.61
N ASN A 23 20.91 -13.40 14.04
CA ASN A 23 21.22 -12.32 13.11
C ASN A 23 21.49 -11.00 13.84
N GLN A 24 21.93 -9.97 13.10
CA GLN A 24 22.24 -8.65 13.67
C GLN A 24 21.03 -7.93 14.30
N TYR A 25 19.82 -8.44 14.13
CA TYR A 25 18.61 -7.92 14.78
C TYR A 25 18.27 -8.66 16.09
N GLY A 26 19.05 -9.67 16.48
CA GLY A 26 18.79 -10.53 17.64
C GLY A 26 17.75 -11.62 17.40
N ASN A 27 17.39 -11.90 16.14
CA ASN A 27 16.48 -12.99 15.81
C ASN A 27 17.27 -14.28 15.53
N SER A 28 16.69 -15.43 15.88
CA SER A 28 17.23 -16.73 15.51
C SER A 28 17.35 -16.87 13.99
N ILE A 29 18.49 -17.36 13.53
CA ILE A 29 18.69 -17.76 12.12
C ILE A 29 18.02 -19.11 11.85
N GLU A 30 17.91 -19.97 12.85
CA GLU A 30 17.19 -21.24 12.75
C GLU A 30 15.69 -20.97 12.74
N LEU A 31 15.00 -21.35 11.66
CA LEU A 31 13.60 -21.03 11.42
C LEU A 31 12.64 -22.13 11.89
N THR A 32 13.11 -23.37 11.96
CA THR A 32 12.33 -24.49 12.50
C THR A 32 13.25 -25.49 13.19
N ALA A 33 12.73 -26.15 14.23
CA ALA A 33 13.48 -27.16 14.97
C ALA A 33 13.28 -28.56 14.36
N GLU A 34 14.27 -29.44 14.54
CA GLU A 34 14.11 -30.87 14.25
C GLU A 34 12.90 -31.43 15.02
N GLY A 35 11.98 -32.09 14.29
CA GLY A 35 10.74 -32.65 14.85
C GLY A 35 9.52 -31.72 14.81
N ASN A 36 9.66 -30.47 14.33
CA ASN A 36 8.50 -29.60 14.04
C ASN A 36 7.72 -30.11 12.81
N GLU A 37 6.41 -29.87 12.76
CA GLU A 37 5.54 -30.25 11.63
C GLU A 37 5.91 -29.59 10.29
N LEU A 38 6.63 -28.47 10.33
CA LEU A 38 7.16 -27.77 9.16
C LEU A 38 8.52 -28.31 8.71
N HIS A 39 9.15 -29.19 9.49
CA HIS A 39 10.43 -29.80 9.13
C HIS A 39 10.20 -30.98 8.16
N ASN A 40 11.07 -31.12 7.18
CA ASN A 40 10.98 -32.09 6.07
C ASN A 40 9.71 -31.94 5.22
N VAL A 41 9.19 -30.72 5.12
CA VAL A 41 8.07 -30.40 4.24
C VAL A 41 8.60 -29.94 2.88
N SER A 42 8.02 -30.49 1.82
CA SER A 42 8.38 -30.07 0.47
C SER A 42 7.78 -28.72 0.14
N LEU A 43 8.55 -27.88 -0.55
CA LEU A 43 8.04 -26.64 -1.16
C LEU A 43 7.14 -26.91 -2.37
N ASN A 44 7.10 -28.14 -2.90
CA ASN A 44 6.41 -28.54 -4.12
C ASN A 44 6.69 -27.57 -5.28
N ILE A 45 7.89 -27.66 -5.85
CA ILE A 45 8.37 -26.70 -6.84
C ILE A 45 8.05 -27.20 -8.24
N ASN A 46 7.04 -26.59 -8.88
CA ASN A 46 6.56 -26.97 -10.22
C ASN A 46 6.10 -28.44 -10.31
N GLY A 47 5.41 -28.92 -9.27
CA GLY A 47 4.92 -30.32 -9.19
C GLY A 47 5.96 -31.33 -8.70
N ASP A 48 7.16 -30.86 -8.38
CA ASP A 48 8.25 -31.66 -7.85
C ASP A 48 8.27 -31.58 -6.32
N ALA A 49 8.05 -32.72 -5.67
CA ALA A 49 7.94 -32.83 -4.22
C ALA A 49 9.26 -33.21 -3.54
N ASP A 50 10.37 -33.30 -4.28
CA ASP A 50 11.66 -33.68 -3.71
C ASP A 50 12.14 -32.66 -2.66
N LEU A 51 12.95 -33.14 -1.73
CA LEU A 51 13.55 -32.36 -0.65
C LEU A 51 15.03 -32.16 -0.95
N GLY A 52 15.50 -30.92 -0.84
CA GLY A 52 16.93 -30.63 -0.93
C GLY A 52 17.71 -31.19 0.25
N GLU A 53 18.93 -31.63 -0.03
CA GLU A 53 19.85 -32.18 0.97
C GLU A 53 20.73 -31.10 1.62
N ASN A 54 20.43 -29.81 1.42
CA ASN A 54 21.23 -28.73 2.02
C ASN A 54 21.13 -28.79 3.56
N PRO A 55 22.25 -28.94 4.30
CA PRO A 55 22.24 -29.02 5.75
C PRO A 55 21.74 -27.73 6.44
N ASN A 56 21.71 -26.60 5.73
CA ASN A 56 21.21 -25.32 6.22
C ASN A 56 19.83 -24.97 5.66
N ARG A 57 19.10 -25.92 5.05
CA ARG A 57 17.77 -25.70 4.45
C ARG A 57 16.82 -24.93 5.37
N TYR A 58 16.87 -25.10 6.69
CA TYR A 58 15.99 -24.44 7.65
C TYR A 58 16.54 -23.18 8.31
N LYS A 59 17.63 -22.64 7.78
CA LYS A 59 18.21 -21.38 8.23
C LYS A 59 17.78 -20.22 7.35
N GLN A 60 17.70 -19.03 7.93
CA GLN A 60 17.43 -17.81 7.20
C GLN A 60 18.57 -17.52 6.20
N HIS A 61 18.25 -17.47 4.93
CA HIS A 61 19.18 -17.08 3.87
C HIS A 61 18.97 -15.63 3.46
N GLY A 62 20.00 -15.06 2.83
CA GLY A 62 19.94 -13.70 2.32
C GLY A 62 20.99 -13.40 1.26
N PHE A 63 20.82 -12.25 0.60
CA PHE A 63 21.79 -11.76 -0.38
C PHE A 63 22.95 -11.05 0.31
N TYR A 64 24.10 -11.06 -0.35
CA TYR A 64 25.24 -10.24 0.00
C TYR A 64 25.61 -9.36 -1.20
N LEU A 65 25.77 -8.05 -1.01
CA LEU A 65 26.22 -7.12 -2.05
C LEU A 65 27.52 -6.43 -1.61
N ASN A 66 28.62 -6.76 -2.27
CA ASN A 66 29.81 -5.95 -2.27
C ASN A 66 29.65 -4.80 -3.28
N ALA A 67 29.28 -3.62 -2.79
CA ALA A 67 29.03 -2.45 -3.61
C ALA A 67 30.30 -1.91 -4.27
N ASP A 68 31.48 -2.15 -3.69
CA ASP A 68 32.78 -1.72 -4.25
C ASP A 68 33.12 -2.46 -5.56
N ASN A 69 32.59 -3.67 -5.73
CA ASN A 69 32.81 -4.51 -6.91
C ASN A 69 31.70 -4.39 -7.96
N CYS A 70 30.58 -3.72 -7.64
CA CYS A 70 29.44 -3.64 -8.54
C CYS A 70 29.73 -2.65 -9.68
N ILE A 71 29.98 -3.18 -10.87
CA ILE A 71 30.27 -2.37 -12.07
C ILE A 71 29.01 -1.91 -12.84
N GLY A 72 27.81 -2.23 -12.33
CA GLY A 72 26.56 -1.79 -12.98
C GLY A 72 26.31 -2.40 -14.36
N CYS A 73 26.72 -3.66 -14.60
CA CYS A 73 26.61 -4.30 -15.92
C CYS A 73 25.23 -4.89 -16.26
N HIS A 74 24.29 -4.89 -15.31
CA HIS A 74 22.93 -5.43 -15.47
C HIS A 74 22.82 -6.94 -15.79
N ALA A 75 23.93 -7.69 -15.82
CA ALA A 75 23.91 -9.14 -16.05
C ALA A 75 23.04 -9.91 -15.03
N CYS A 76 23.01 -9.44 -13.78
CA CYS A 76 22.18 -10.03 -12.74
C CYS A 76 20.67 -9.77 -12.92
N GLU A 77 20.28 -8.69 -13.60
CA GLU A 77 18.88 -8.42 -13.98
C GLU A 77 18.45 -9.32 -15.13
N ALA A 78 19.29 -9.40 -16.18
CA ALA A 78 19.04 -10.24 -17.34
C ALA A 78 18.89 -11.71 -16.94
N ALA A 79 19.86 -12.25 -16.19
CA ALA A 79 19.80 -13.64 -15.72
C ALA A 79 18.60 -13.91 -14.79
N CYS A 80 18.20 -12.92 -13.98
CA CYS A 80 17.00 -13.06 -13.15
C CYS A 80 15.73 -13.07 -13.98
N SER A 81 15.67 -12.26 -15.04
CA SER A 81 14.52 -12.15 -15.92
C SER A 81 14.38 -13.36 -16.82
N GLU A 82 15.46 -13.82 -17.43
CA GLU A 82 15.48 -15.06 -18.23
C GLU A 82 15.08 -16.27 -17.40
N LYS A 83 15.64 -16.44 -16.20
CA LYS A 83 15.33 -17.57 -15.32
C LYS A 83 13.86 -17.63 -14.92
N ASN A 84 13.22 -16.48 -14.72
CA ASN A 84 11.84 -16.38 -14.22
C ASN A 84 10.82 -16.05 -15.31
N ASP A 85 11.23 -15.99 -16.58
CA ASP A 85 10.39 -15.58 -17.70
C ASP A 85 9.65 -14.25 -17.44
N ASN A 86 10.39 -13.27 -16.92
CA ASN A 86 9.81 -11.96 -16.62
C ASN A 86 9.53 -11.18 -17.92
N PRO A 87 8.33 -10.60 -18.09
CA PRO A 87 8.09 -9.67 -19.19
C PRO A 87 8.90 -8.38 -18.99
N ALA A 88 9.09 -7.61 -20.07
CA ALA A 88 9.95 -6.42 -20.09
C ALA A 88 9.59 -5.34 -19.06
N HIS A 89 8.33 -5.27 -18.61
CA HIS A 89 7.85 -4.31 -17.60
C HIS A 89 7.96 -4.80 -16.15
N ILE A 90 8.49 -6.01 -15.91
CA ILE A 90 8.68 -6.59 -14.58
C ILE A 90 10.16 -6.93 -14.36
N ALA A 91 10.73 -6.49 -13.23
CA ALA A 91 12.12 -6.80 -12.89
C ALA A 91 12.27 -7.21 -11.42
N PHE A 92 12.45 -8.50 -11.16
CA PHE A 92 12.61 -9.05 -9.80
C PHE A 92 13.90 -8.63 -9.11
N ARG A 93 14.94 -8.33 -9.89
CA ARG A 93 16.17 -7.69 -9.45
C ARG A 93 16.38 -6.43 -10.30
N SER A 94 16.89 -5.38 -9.68
CA SER A 94 17.20 -4.13 -10.36
C SER A 94 18.53 -3.55 -9.87
N VAL A 95 19.28 -2.95 -10.77
CA VAL A 95 20.55 -2.28 -10.56
C VAL A 95 20.30 -0.79 -10.77
N GLY A 96 20.44 -0.05 -9.67
CA GLY A 96 20.43 1.39 -9.68
C GLY A 96 21.77 1.96 -9.26
N TYR A 97 21.83 3.28 -9.13
CA TYR A 97 23.02 3.97 -8.66
C TYR A 97 22.69 5.30 -7.99
N VAL A 98 23.60 5.72 -7.11
CA VAL A 98 23.66 7.08 -6.56
C VAL A 98 25.00 7.71 -6.91
N GLU A 99 25.02 9.03 -7.02
CA GLU A 99 26.17 9.79 -7.50
C GLU A 99 26.60 10.82 -6.47
N GLY A 100 27.91 10.99 -6.26
CA GLY A 100 28.46 11.93 -5.30
C GLY A 100 29.60 12.75 -5.88
N GLY A 101 29.84 13.92 -5.30
CA GLY A 101 30.91 14.82 -5.73
C GLY A 101 30.64 15.54 -7.05
N THR A 102 31.65 16.24 -7.55
CA THR A 102 31.61 17.00 -8.80
C THR A 102 32.95 16.85 -9.53
N TYR A 103 33.00 17.12 -10.83
CA TYR A 103 34.24 17.03 -11.59
C TYR A 103 35.37 17.87 -10.95
N PRO A 104 36.60 17.34 -10.80
CA PRO A 104 37.08 16.03 -11.25
C PRO A 104 36.87 14.87 -10.25
N GLU A 105 36.39 15.16 -9.04
CA GLU A 105 36.21 14.18 -7.95
C GLU A 105 34.79 13.58 -7.88
N TYR A 106 34.33 13.04 -9.01
CA TYR A 106 33.03 12.38 -9.13
C TYR A 106 33.08 10.92 -8.66
N GLN A 107 32.01 10.45 -8.03
CA GLN A 107 31.83 9.06 -7.60
C GLN A 107 30.45 8.53 -8.00
N ARG A 108 30.40 7.28 -8.41
CA ARG A 108 29.16 6.52 -8.64
C ARG A 108 29.17 5.26 -7.79
N LEU A 109 28.10 5.03 -7.04
CA LEU A 109 27.88 3.80 -6.28
C LEU A 109 26.75 3.02 -6.92
N ASN A 110 27.07 1.87 -7.52
CA ASN A 110 26.07 0.99 -8.12
C ASN A 110 25.48 0.05 -7.07
N ILE A 111 24.15 -0.12 -7.09
CA ILE A 111 23.38 -0.83 -6.08
C ILE A 111 22.47 -1.84 -6.76
N SER A 112 22.73 -3.14 -6.56
CA SER A 112 21.90 -4.23 -7.07
C SER A 112 20.95 -4.72 -5.98
N MET A 113 19.63 -4.64 -6.20
CA MET A 113 18.61 -4.99 -5.23
C MET A 113 17.58 -5.97 -5.77
N ALA A 114 17.07 -6.82 -4.87
CA ALA A 114 15.94 -7.70 -5.10
C ALA A 114 15.05 -7.74 -3.85
N CYS A 115 14.12 -8.69 -3.76
CA CYS A 115 13.42 -8.95 -2.50
C CYS A 115 14.42 -9.38 -1.41
N ASN A 116 14.30 -8.78 -0.23
CA ASN A 116 15.18 -9.09 0.92
C ASN A 116 14.69 -10.25 1.78
N HIS A 117 13.57 -10.92 1.42
CA HIS A 117 13.00 -12.07 2.15
C HIS A 117 13.06 -11.91 3.69
N CYS A 118 12.49 -10.78 4.15
CA CYS A 118 12.73 -10.22 5.47
C CYS A 118 12.26 -11.12 6.63
N ASP A 119 12.79 -10.87 7.83
CA ASP A 119 12.31 -11.55 9.05
C ASP A 119 10.87 -11.19 9.37
N ASP A 120 10.55 -9.90 9.27
CA ASP A 120 9.20 -9.38 9.42
C ASP A 120 8.64 -8.90 8.06
N PRO A 121 8.08 -9.81 7.24
CA PRO A 121 7.57 -9.46 5.93
C PRO A 121 6.26 -8.67 6.02
N VAL A 122 6.37 -7.34 5.98
CA VAL A 122 5.20 -6.43 5.92
C VAL A 122 4.31 -6.66 4.69
N CYS A 123 4.84 -7.20 3.58
CA CYS A 123 4.05 -7.58 2.41
C CYS A 123 3.10 -8.75 2.71
N LEU A 124 3.52 -9.72 3.53
CA LEU A 124 2.68 -10.82 3.99
C LEU A 124 1.60 -10.32 4.93
N LYS A 125 1.98 -9.49 5.92
CA LYS A 125 1.03 -8.87 6.85
C LYS A 125 0.00 -8.01 6.10
N GLY A 126 0.42 -7.28 5.06
CA GLY A 126 -0.46 -6.42 4.28
C GLY A 126 -1.43 -7.19 3.37
N CYS A 127 -1.04 -8.33 2.81
CA CYS A 127 -1.84 -9.06 1.84
C CYS A 127 -3.17 -9.59 2.43
N PRO A 128 -4.34 -9.20 1.90
CA PRO A 128 -5.62 -9.65 2.43
C PRO A 128 -5.98 -11.09 2.05
N THR A 129 -5.40 -11.64 0.97
CA THR A 129 -5.73 -12.98 0.46
C THR A 129 -4.86 -14.10 1.00
N ARG A 130 -3.85 -13.78 1.82
CA ARG A 130 -2.76 -14.70 2.18
C ARG A 130 -2.03 -15.28 0.96
N ALA A 131 -1.87 -14.48 -0.10
CA ALA A 131 -1.04 -14.84 -1.25
C ALA A 131 0.47 -14.83 -0.95
N TYR A 132 0.88 -14.63 0.31
CA TYR A 132 2.29 -14.65 0.71
C TYR A 132 2.47 -15.66 1.83
N THR A 133 3.54 -16.43 1.73
CA THR A 133 3.97 -17.38 2.75
C THR A 133 5.45 -17.17 3.01
N LYS A 134 5.85 -17.08 4.28
CA LYS A 134 7.26 -17.22 4.66
C LYS A 134 7.49 -18.68 4.97
N TYR A 135 8.32 -19.33 4.16
CA TYR A 135 8.69 -20.72 4.34
C TYR A 135 9.84 -20.84 5.35
N ALA A 136 9.83 -21.93 6.12
CA ALA A 136 10.95 -22.26 7.01
C ALA A 136 12.21 -22.59 6.19
N GLU A 137 12.00 -23.12 4.99
CA GLU A 137 13.01 -23.34 3.98
C GLU A 137 13.63 -22.03 3.50
N TYR A 138 14.92 -21.87 3.78
CA TYR A 138 15.76 -20.74 3.41
C TYR A 138 15.24 -19.37 3.91
N GLY A 139 14.16 -19.34 4.71
CA GLY A 139 13.43 -18.13 5.05
C GLY A 139 12.77 -17.45 3.84
N ALA A 140 12.45 -18.23 2.79
CA ALA A 140 11.91 -17.69 1.56
C ALA A 140 10.49 -17.17 1.75
N VAL A 141 10.33 -15.85 1.72
CA VAL A 141 9.00 -15.22 1.52
C VAL A 141 8.60 -15.42 0.06
N LEU A 142 7.61 -16.26 -0.25
CA LEU A 142 7.12 -16.48 -1.62
C LEU A 142 5.73 -15.86 -1.80
N GLN A 143 5.39 -15.58 -3.06
CA GLN A 143 4.09 -15.03 -3.43
C GLN A 143 3.42 -15.96 -4.43
N ASP A 144 2.15 -16.25 -4.17
CA ASP A 144 1.30 -17.11 -4.99
C ASP A 144 0.43 -16.24 -5.92
N PRO A 145 0.66 -16.27 -7.25
CA PRO A 145 -0.11 -15.51 -8.23
C PRO A 145 -1.55 -16.02 -8.40
N ASP A 146 -1.81 -17.30 -8.14
CA ASP A 146 -3.13 -17.90 -8.26
C ASP A 146 -4.06 -17.43 -7.15
N ILE A 147 -3.53 -17.22 -5.95
CA ILE A 147 -4.30 -16.65 -4.83
C ILE A 147 -4.45 -15.12 -4.97
N CYS A 148 -3.52 -14.48 -5.66
CA CYS A 148 -3.50 -13.03 -5.85
C CYS A 148 -4.69 -12.53 -6.70
N PHE A 149 -5.21 -11.38 -6.29
CA PHE A 149 -6.27 -10.65 -6.97
C PHE A 149 -5.86 -9.21 -7.32
N GLY A 150 -4.57 -8.90 -7.16
CA GLY A 150 -3.95 -7.66 -7.65
C GLY A 150 -4.43 -6.37 -6.98
N CYS A 151 -4.69 -6.38 -5.66
CA CYS A 151 -5.03 -5.16 -4.91
C CYS A 151 -3.86 -4.16 -4.76
N GLY A 152 -2.61 -4.58 -5.00
CA GLY A 152 -1.45 -3.70 -4.96
C GLY A 152 -0.97 -3.27 -3.57
N TYR A 153 -1.73 -3.49 -2.49
CA TYR A 153 -1.35 -3.01 -1.15
C TYR A 153 0.05 -3.47 -0.68
N CYS A 154 0.51 -4.65 -1.10
CA CYS A 154 1.86 -5.13 -0.80
C CYS A 154 2.98 -4.27 -1.43
N THR A 155 2.72 -3.56 -2.52
CA THR A 155 3.67 -2.61 -3.14
C THR A 155 3.78 -1.32 -2.33
N TRP A 156 2.73 -0.93 -1.60
CA TRP A 156 2.72 0.25 -0.74
C TRP A 156 3.49 0.04 0.56
N VAL A 157 3.35 -1.14 1.17
CA VAL A 157 3.99 -1.45 2.45
C VAL A 157 5.45 -1.88 2.33
N CYS A 158 5.88 -2.37 1.16
CA CYS A 158 7.27 -2.78 0.95
C CYS A 158 8.17 -1.55 0.73
N PRO A 159 9.20 -1.32 1.57
CA PRO A 159 10.09 -0.18 1.39
C PRO A 159 11.15 -0.39 0.28
N TYR A 160 11.21 -1.58 -0.31
CA TYR A 160 12.24 -1.97 -1.27
C TYR A 160 11.76 -2.04 -2.73
N ASN A 161 10.48 -1.72 -2.98
CA ASN A 161 9.83 -1.92 -4.30
C ASN A 161 10.01 -3.33 -4.88
N ALA A 162 10.01 -4.35 -4.02
CA ALA A 162 10.21 -5.73 -4.44
C ALA A 162 8.93 -6.34 -5.07
N PRO A 163 7.74 -6.25 -4.43
CA PRO A 163 6.47 -6.57 -5.09
C PRO A 163 6.15 -5.59 -6.21
N GLN A 164 5.81 -6.11 -7.39
CA GLN A 164 5.42 -5.33 -8.56
C GLN A 164 4.06 -5.81 -9.06
N LEU A 165 3.13 -4.87 -9.22
CA LEU A 165 1.82 -5.14 -9.81
C LEU A 165 1.99 -5.19 -11.33
N ASP A 166 1.68 -6.33 -11.93
CA ASP A 166 1.66 -6.49 -13.38
C ASP A 166 0.36 -5.87 -13.94
N PRO A 167 0.44 -4.77 -14.71
CA PRO A 167 -0.73 -4.12 -15.28
C PRO A 167 -1.41 -4.96 -16.37
N VAL A 168 -0.72 -5.96 -16.93
CA VAL A 168 -1.23 -6.86 -17.96
C VAL A 168 -1.92 -8.07 -17.31
N LYS A 169 -1.26 -8.75 -16.36
CA LYS A 169 -1.82 -9.95 -15.71
C LYS A 169 -2.80 -9.65 -14.58
N GLY A 170 -2.79 -8.43 -14.02
CA GLY A 170 -3.65 -8.07 -12.90
C GLY A 170 -3.29 -8.81 -11.61
N GLU A 171 -2.01 -9.11 -11.41
CA GLU A 171 -1.50 -9.79 -10.22
C GLU A 171 -0.17 -9.17 -9.81
N VAL A 172 0.21 -9.37 -8.55
CA VAL A 172 1.52 -8.94 -8.07
C VAL A 172 2.48 -10.10 -8.22
N SER A 173 3.72 -9.82 -8.59
CA SER A 173 4.82 -10.78 -8.63
C SER A 173 6.08 -10.19 -7.99
N LYS A 174 7.03 -11.06 -7.62
CA LYS A 174 8.33 -10.66 -7.06
C LYS A 174 9.35 -11.80 -7.12
N CYS A 175 10.61 -11.47 -6.83
CA CYS A 175 11.68 -12.44 -6.61
C CYS A 175 11.24 -13.61 -5.70
N ASN A 176 11.51 -14.83 -6.18
CA ASN A 176 11.22 -16.11 -5.51
C ASN A 176 12.46 -16.74 -4.85
N MET A 177 13.52 -15.96 -4.63
CA MET A 177 14.81 -16.43 -4.10
C MET A 177 15.51 -17.50 -4.93
N CYS A 178 15.01 -17.83 -6.13
CA CYS A 178 15.41 -19.03 -6.87
C CYS A 178 15.39 -20.31 -6.02
N VAL A 179 14.34 -20.51 -5.21
CA VAL A 179 14.19 -21.70 -4.34
C VAL A 179 14.38 -23.03 -5.10
N ASP A 180 13.98 -23.07 -6.36
CA ASP A 180 14.18 -24.20 -7.28
C ASP A 180 15.65 -24.55 -7.54
N ARG A 181 16.54 -23.55 -7.46
CA ARG A 181 18.00 -23.71 -7.52
C ARG A 181 18.57 -24.03 -6.14
N LEU A 182 18.06 -23.40 -5.09
CA LEU A 182 18.54 -23.61 -3.72
C LEU A 182 18.38 -25.07 -3.27
N GLU A 183 17.23 -25.68 -3.57
CA GLU A 183 16.94 -27.08 -3.21
C GLU A 183 17.89 -28.09 -3.86
N VAL A 184 18.53 -27.74 -4.99
CA VAL A 184 19.55 -28.57 -5.63
C VAL A 184 20.99 -28.11 -5.33
N GLY A 185 21.17 -27.29 -4.30
CA GLY A 185 22.48 -26.81 -3.86
C GLY A 185 23.11 -25.72 -4.72
N LEU A 186 22.33 -25.06 -5.60
CA LEU A 186 22.80 -23.99 -6.47
C LEU A 186 22.43 -22.60 -5.93
N LYS A 187 23.33 -21.64 -6.10
CA LYS A 187 23.06 -20.22 -5.84
C LYS A 187 22.01 -19.66 -6.81
N PRO A 188 21.31 -18.56 -6.44
CA PRO A 188 20.38 -17.88 -7.32
C PRO A 188 21.02 -17.44 -8.65
N ALA A 189 20.27 -17.47 -9.75
CA ALA A 189 20.80 -17.22 -11.10
C ALA A 189 21.51 -15.85 -11.24
N CYS A 190 20.96 -14.82 -10.61
CA CYS A 190 21.54 -13.48 -10.55
C CYS A 190 22.92 -13.40 -9.87
N VAL A 191 23.20 -14.32 -8.93
CA VAL A 191 24.47 -14.40 -8.20
C VAL A 191 25.48 -15.12 -9.08
N SER A 192 25.10 -16.26 -9.65
CA SER A 192 25.93 -17.02 -10.59
C SER A 192 26.31 -16.21 -11.85
N ALA A 193 25.48 -15.25 -12.27
CA ALA A 193 25.74 -14.39 -13.42
C ALA A 193 26.56 -13.11 -13.09
N CYS A 194 26.95 -12.89 -11.83
CA CYS A 194 27.58 -11.64 -11.43
C CYS A 194 29.04 -11.53 -11.89
N LEU A 195 29.27 -10.82 -13.00
CA LEU A 195 30.60 -10.66 -13.61
C LEU A 195 31.62 -9.98 -12.69
N GLY A 196 31.18 -9.01 -11.87
CA GLY A 196 32.04 -8.30 -10.93
C GLY A 196 32.32 -9.08 -9.65
N ASN A 197 31.75 -10.28 -9.48
CA ASN A 197 31.71 -10.99 -8.21
C ASN A 197 31.19 -10.07 -7.07
N ALA A 198 30.22 -9.20 -7.39
CA ALA A 198 29.66 -8.23 -6.44
C ALA A 198 28.52 -8.83 -5.60
N LEU A 199 27.86 -9.87 -6.11
CA LEU A 199 26.75 -10.54 -5.43
C LEU A 199 27.20 -11.89 -4.89
N ASP A 200 26.70 -12.23 -3.70
CA ASP A 200 26.74 -13.58 -3.15
C ASP A 200 25.40 -13.93 -2.46
N PHE A 201 25.26 -15.19 -2.05
CA PHE A 201 24.09 -15.73 -1.36
C PHE A 201 24.44 -16.94 -0.51
N GLY A 202 23.81 -17.02 0.66
CA GLY A 202 23.95 -18.13 1.60
C GLY A 202 23.17 -17.84 2.89
N VAL A 203 23.48 -18.57 3.96
CA VAL A 203 22.93 -18.28 5.30
C VAL A 203 23.27 -16.85 5.72
N ILE A 204 22.28 -16.12 6.24
CA ILE A 204 22.46 -14.73 6.66
C ILE A 204 23.52 -14.63 7.77
N GLU A 205 24.25 -13.52 7.79
CA GLU A 205 25.43 -13.26 8.64
C GLU A 205 26.71 -14.04 8.33
N ASN A 206 26.66 -15.04 7.45
CA ASN A 206 27.89 -15.59 6.90
C ASN A 206 28.49 -14.56 5.94
N VAL A 207 29.70 -14.10 6.26
CA VAL A 207 30.45 -13.21 5.37
C VAL A 207 31.15 -14.08 4.32
N PRO A 208 30.88 -13.87 3.01
CA PRO A 208 31.49 -14.68 1.96
C PRO A 208 33.01 -14.59 1.94
N GLU A 209 33.68 -15.56 1.32
CA GLU A 209 35.13 -15.55 1.19
C GLU A 209 35.62 -14.29 0.44
N ASN A 210 36.73 -13.70 0.90
CA ASN A 210 37.27 -12.43 0.39
C ASN A 210 36.33 -11.23 0.56
N ARG A 211 35.52 -11.26 1.62
CA ARG A 211 34.73 -10.14 2.12
C ARG A 211 35.04 -9.90 3.60
N GLU A 212 34.87 -8.67 4.04
CA GLU A 212 35.27 -8.23 5.40
C GLU A 212 34.19 -7.48 6.17
N GLN A 213 33.13 -7.02 5.48
CA GLN A 213 32.03 -6.28 6.11
C GLN A 213 30.71 -7.06 6.06
N SER A 214 29.76 -6.68 6.91
CA SER A 214 28.38 -7.18 6.89
C SER A 214 27.44 -6.05 7.30
N LEU A 215 27.51 -4.93 6.60
CA LEU A 215 26.68 -3.77 6.88
C LEU A 215 25.21 -4.10 6.58
N THR A 216 24.30 -3.52 7.36
CA THR A 216 22.84 -3.69 7.18
C THR A 216 22.25 -2.64 6.24
N GLU A 217 23.00 -1.58 5.95
CA GLU A 217 22.57 -0.45 5.11
C GLU A 217 23.74 0.17 4.34
N ILE A 218 23.39 0.87 3.26
CA ILE A 218 24.27 1.66 2.38
C ILE A 218 23.52 2.97 2.03
N PRO A 219 24.16 3.97 1.39
CA PRO A 219 23.48 5.22 1.06
C PRO A 219 22.15 4.99 0.34
N GLY A 220 21.07 5.47 0.97
CA GLY A 220 19.71 5.37 0.44
C GLY A 220 19.00 4.04 0.63
N PHE A 221 19.60 3.10 1.35
CA PHE A 221 18.88 1.92 1.80
C PHE A 221 17.78 2.31 2.80
N PRO A 222 16.54 1.79 2.65
CA PRO A 222 15.47 2.04 3.60
C PRO A 222 15.80 1.58 5.01
N ARG A 223 15.17 2.23 6.00
CA ARG A 223 15.33 1.88 7.41
C ARG A 223 15.04 0.40 7.66
N THR A 224 15.97 -0.26 8.35
CA THR A 224 15.95 -1.71 8.56
C THR A 224 14.94 -2.15 9.62
N ASP A 225 14.57 -1.28 10.56
CA ASP A 225 13.62 -1.52 11.65
C ASP A 225 12.18 -1.80 11.17
N ILE A 226 11.86 -1.50 9.90
CA ILE A 226 10.54 -1.74 9.34
C ILE A 226 10.30 -3.24 9.11
N THR A 227 11.32 -3.98 8.67
CA THR A 227 11.15 -5.36 8.22
C THR A 227 12.24 -6.34 8.65
N ASN A 228 13.36 -5.87 9.20
CA ASN A 228 14.56 -6.68 9.45
C ASN A 228 15.01 -7.44 8.17
N PRO A 229 15.52 -6.72 7.14
CA PRO A 229 15.82 -7.30 5.84
C PRO A 229 17.02 -8.28 5.85
N ASN A 230 16.92 -9.36 5.08
CA ASN A 230 17.98 -10.35 4.91
C ASN A 230 18.84 -10.05 3.68
N ILE A 231 19.55 -8.92 3.75
CA ILE A 231 20.62 -8.53 2.84
C ILE A 231 21.76 -7.89 3.62
N ARG A 232 23.01 -8.18 3.24
CA ARG A 232 24.20 -7.56 3.83
C ARG A 232 25.05 -6.88 2.77
N PHE A 233 25.78 -5.87 3.18
CA PHE A 233 26.57 -5.02 2.29
C PHE A 233 28.05 -4.97 2.70
N GLN A 234 28.89 -4.79 1.69
CA GLN A 234 30.25 -4.28 1.85
C GLN A 234 30.42 -3.02 1.00
N GLN A 235 31.08 -2.04 1.61
CA GLN A 235 31.26 -0.69 1.11
C GLN A 235 32.49 -0.08 1.80
N THR A 236 33.69 -0.47 1.38
CA THR A 236 34.96 -0.08 2.00
C THR A 236 35.53 1.20 1.40
N GLN A 237 35.19 1.52 0.15
CA GLN A 237 35.61 2.78 -0.47
C GLN A 237 34.95 3.96 0.24
N GLN A 238 35.65 5.07 0.45
CA GLN A 238 35.00 6.22 1.11
C GLN A 238 33.99 6.87 0.17
N ASN A 239 32.71 6.84 0.54
CA ASN A 239 31.66 7.58 -0.16
C ASN A 239 31.75 9.09 0.09
N LYS A 240 31.34 9.89 -0.90
CA LYS A 240 31.19 11.35 -0.76
C LYS A 240 30.11 11.68 0.27
N ARG A 241 30.24 12.85 0.90
CA ARG A 241 29.31 13.31 1.94
C ARG A 241 27.87 13.39 1.47
N ASP A 242 27.67 13.87 0.25
CA ASP A 242 26.37 13.90 -0.42
C ASP A 242 26.35 12.86 -1.55
N MET A 243 25.35 11.99 -1.53
CA MET A 243 25.05 11.02 -2.58
C MET A 243 23.65 11.27 -3.12
N THR A 244 23.52 11.59 -4.39
CA THR A 244 22.30 12.04 -5.05
C THR A 244 21.66 10.90 -5.84
N ARG A 245 20.33 10.81 -5.80
CA ARG A 245 19.57 9.88 -6.65
C ARG A 245 19.59 10.37 -8.10
N THR A 246 19.62 9.46 -9.06
CA THR A 246 19.54 9.82 -10.49
C THR A 246 18.13 9.76 -11.07
N ASP A 247 17.15 9.41 -10.25
CA ASP A 247 15.73 9.47 -10.59
C ASP A 247 15.11 10.86 -10.32
N SER A 248 13.83 11.00 -10.68
CA SER A 248 13.06 12.24 -10.51
C SER A 248 12.66 12.54 -9.07
N MET A 249 13.01 11.66 -8.11
CA MET A 249 12.64 11.84 -6.71
C MET A 249 13.43 13.00 -6.12
N PRO A 250 12.79 13.94 -5.40
CA PRO A 250 13.44 15.12 -4.85
C PRO A 250 14.17 14.79 -3.53
N LEU A 251 15.04 13.78 -3.58
CA LEU A 251 15.82 13.31 -2.45
C LEU A 251 17.28 13.08 -2.83
N LYS A 252 18.16 13.41 -1.88
CA LYS A 252 19.55 12.99 -1.82
C LYS A 252 19.86 12.41 -0.44
N TYR A 253 21.04 11.85 -0.27
CA TYR A 253 21.47 11.20 0.95
C TYR A 253 22.69 11.93 1.51
N HIS A 254 22.54 12.49 2.70
CA HIS A 254 23.60 13.22 3.41
C HIS A 254 24.21 12.31 4.46
N LYS A 255 25.55 12.22 4.50
CA LYS A 255 26.25 11.50 5.56
C LYS A 255 26.25 12.33 6.84
N ASP A 256 25.65 11.79 7.90
CA ASP A 256 25.81 12.29 9.26
C ASP A 256 27.23 11.93 9.74
N GLU A 257 28.10 12.92 9.89
CA GLU A 257 29.52 12.68 10.23
C GLU A 257 29.70 12.09 11.64
N ALA A 258 28.76 12.34 12.56
CA ALA A 258 28.83 11.81 13.92
C ALA A 258 28.38 10.34 13.99
N ALA A 259 27.30 9.99 13.27
CA ALA A 259 26.77 8.64 13.26
C ALA A 259 27.42 7.73 12.19
N GLY A 260 28.04 8.32 11.16
CA GLY A 260 28.56 7.59 10.00
C GLY A 260 27.49 7.09 9.02
N VAL A 261 26.22 7.40 9.27
CA VAL A 261 25.04 6.90 8.54
C VAL A 261 24.53 7.94 7.54
N TYR A 262 23.98 7.48 6.41
CA TYR A 262 23.35 8.33 5.40
C TYR A 262 21.88 8.55 5.71
N LYS A 263 21.46 9.82 5.77
CA LYS A 263 20.06 10.21 5.97
C LYS A 263 19.48 10.81 4.69
N PRO A 264 18.23 10.46 4.33
CA PRO A 264 17.54 11.13 3.22
C PRO A 264 17.25 12.59 3.58
N VAL A 265 17.58 13.50 2.67
CA VAL A 265 17.29 14.93 2.78
C VAL A 265 16.69 15.45 1.47
N LEU A 266 15.89 16.51 1.56
CA LEU A 266 15.28 17.14 0.40
C LEU A 266 16.33 17.58 -0.62
N ASP A 267 16.09 17.24 -1.89
CA ASP A 267 16.84 17.73 -3.04
C ASP A 267 15.89 18.38 -4.06
N PRO A 268 15.78 19.72 -4.09
CA PRO A 268 14.79 20.43 -4.91
C PRO A 268 15.21 20.54 -6.38
N LYS A 269 15.43 19.40 -7.04
CA LYS A 269 15.92 19.30 -8.44
C LYS A 269 15.11 20.11 -9.45
N ASN A 270 13.80 20.23 -9.24
CA ASN A 270 12.87 20.87 -10.18
C ASN A 270 12.54 22.33 -9.81
N GLY A 271 13.36 22.96 -8.96
CA GLY A 271 13.15 24.35 -8.53
C GLY A 271 11.90 24.52 -7.65
N THR A 272 11.37 25.74 -7.57
CA THR A 272 10.27 26.08 -6.64
C THR A 272 9.02 26.60 -7.36
N LYS A 273 8.88 26.29 -8.65
CA LYS A 273 7.75 26.73 -9.47
C LYS A 273 6.44 26.10 -8.94
N LYS A 274 5.40 26.93 -8.86
CA LYS A 274 4.05 26.55 -8.44
C LYS A 274 3.20 26.14 -9.64
N GLU A 275 2.62 24.95 -9.58
CA GLU A 275 1.88 24.36 -10.69
C GLU A 275 0.47 23.88 -10.28
N TRP A 276 -0.37 23.64 -11.29
CA TRP A 276 -1.74 23.13 -11.10
C TRP A 276 -1.82 21.60 -11.19
N ASN A 277 -1.28 21.00 -12.25
CA ASN A 277 -1.25 19.55 -12.49
C ASN A 277 -2.60 18.81 -12.29
N TRP A 278 -3.72 19.43 -12.71
CA TRP A 278 -5.07 18.88 -12.51
C TRP A 278 -5.28 17.48 -13.07
N ALA A 279 -4.82 17.21 -14.29
CA ALA A 279 -4.94 15.89 -14.90
C ALA A 279 -4.22 14.83 -14.04
N LYS A 280 -2.98 15.13 -13.63
CA LYS A 280 -2.19 14.25 -12.75
C LYS A 280 -2.75 14.13 -11.33
N LEU A 281 -3.60 15.05 -10.90
CA LEU A 281 -4.24 15.00 -9.59
C LEU A 281 -5.55 14.21 -9.61
N LEU A 282 -6.41 14.45 -10.60
CA LEU A 282 -7.79 13.97 -10.63
C LEU A 282 -7.99 12.69 -11.45
N LEU A 283 -7.10 12.41 -12.42
CA LEU A 283 -7.22 11.26 -13.34
C LEU A 283 -6.27 10.12 -13.00
N THR A 284 -5.78 10.07 -11.75
CA THR A 284 -4.91 8.97 -11.31
C THR A 284 -5.67 7.66 -11.19
N HIS A 285 -4.93 6.55 -11.24
CA HIS A 285 -5.45 5.22 -10.88
C HIS A 285 -6.14 5.22 -9.50
N GLU A 286 -5.65 6.07 -8.58
CA GLU A 286 -6.17 6.23 -7.23
C GLU A 286 -7.53 6.95 -7.14
N SER A 287 -8.06 7.47 -8.26
CA SER A 287 -9.40 8.09 -8.31
C SER A 287 -10.51 7.15 -7.81
N SER A 288 -10.33 5.84 -7.95
CA SER A 288 -11.25 4.83 -7.40
C SER A 288 -11.24 4.81 -5.86
N HIS A 289 -10.06 4.95 -5.24
CA HIS A 289 -9.93 5.06 -3.78
C HIS A 289 -10.45 6.40 -3.26
N VAL A 290 -10.24 7.50 -4.00
CA VAL A 290 -10.82 8.81 -3.69
C VAL A 290 -12.35 8.72 -3.60
N ALA A 291 -12.98 8.17 -4.64
CA ALA A 291 -14.43 8.02 -4.69
C ALA A 291 -14.93 7.10 -3.56
N PHE A 292 -14.35 5.91 -3.42
CA PHE A 292 -14.74 4.94 -2.40
C PHE A 292 -14.65 5.51 -0.98
N THR A 293 -13.51 6.10 -0.62
CA THR A 293 -13.30 6.60 0.75
C THR A 293 -14.26 7.73 1.10
N LEU A 294 -14.51 8.68 0.19
CA LEU A 294 -15.46 9.77 0.43
C LEU A 294 -16.89 9.27 0.63
N VAL A 295 -17.39 8.40 -0.27
CA VAL A 295 -18.79 7.95 -0.21
C VAL A 295 -19.04 6.93 0.90
N ALA A 296 -18.07 6.05 1.19
CA ALA A 296 -18.19 5.11 2.30
C ALA A 296 -18.18 5.84 3.65
N GLN A 297 -17.31 6.83 3.84
CA GLN A 297 -17.29 7.68 5.03
C GLN A 297 -18.57 8.49 5.17
N ALA A 298 -19.09 9.06 4.08
CA ALA A 298 -20.38 9.75 4.08
C ALA A 298 -21.55 8.82 4.45
N ALA A 299 -21.58 7.60 3.91
CA ALA A 299 -22.62 6.61 4.24
C ALA A 299 -22.57 6.18 5.71
N VAL A 300 -21.37 5.84 6.21
CA VAL A 300 -21.16 5.49 7.63
C VAL A 300 -21.55 6.64 8.54
N GLY A 301 -21.05 7.84 8.26
CA GLY A 301 -21.35 9.03 9.06
C GLY A 301 -22.83 9.37 9.08
N GLY A 302 -23.51 9.32 7.92
CA GLY A 302 -24.93 9.59 7.81
C GLY A 302 -25.76 8.59 8.61
N PHE A 303 -25.44 7.31 8.48
CA PHE A 303 -26.10 6.26 9.25
C PHE A 303 -25.89 6.44 10.77
N LEU A 304 -24.65 6.70 11.21
CA LEU A 304 -24.36 6.91 12.63
C LEU A 304 -25.08 8.13 13.19
N LEU A 305 -25.09 9.25 12.47
CA LEU A 305 -25.79 10.47 12.87
C LEU A 305 -27.31 10.24 12.99
N LEU A 306 -27.91 9.51 12.06
CA LEU A 306 -29.34 9.18 12.10
C LEU A 306 -29.69 8.28 13.30
N ILE A 307 -28.94 7.19 13.50
CA ILE A 307 -29.26 6.20 14.53
C ILE A 307 -28.88 6.68 15.93
N LEU A 308 -27.63 7.14 16.10
CA LEU A 308 -27.14 7.61 17.40
C LEU A 308 -27.72 8.98 17.78
N GLY A 309 -27.95 9.86 16.80
CA GLY A 309 -28.56 11.16 17.04
C GLY A 309 -29.97 11.01 17.63
N ASP A 310 -30.78 10.12 17.05
CA ASP A 310 -32.10 9.77 17.60
C ASP A 310 -31.99 9.08 18.96
N LEU A 311 -31.08 8.11 19.11
CA LEU A 311 -30.87 7.38 20.36
C LEU A 311 -30.48 8.29 21.53
N PHE A 312 -29.67 9.33 21.27
CA PHE A 312 -29.26 10.32 22.27
C PHE A 312 -30.26 11.46 22.45
N GLY A 313 -31.40 11.45 21.74
CA GLY A 313 -32.49 12.40 21.91
C GLY A 313 -32.26 13.77 21.27
N PHE A 314 -31.41 13.86 20.24
CA PHE A 314 -31.23 15.10 19.49
C PHE A 314 -32.44 15.36 18.58
N ALA A 315 -33.20 16.42 18.90
CA ALA A 315 -34.48 16.74 18.26
C ALA A 315 -34.44 16.78 16.71
N ALA A 316 -33.34 17.24 16.12
CA ALA A 316 -33.18 17.25 14.67
C ALA A 316 -33.20 15.84 14.05
N PHE A 317 -32.48 14.88 14.63
CA PHE A 317 -32.40 13.52 14.08
C PHE A 317 -33.68 12.73 14.34
N SER A 318 -34.35 12.94 15.48
CA SER A 318 -35.69 12.39 15.71
C SER A 318 -36.72 12.97 14.73
N ALA A 319 -36.63 14.27 14.41
CA ALA A 319 -37.48 14.88 13.38
C ALA A 319 -37.21 14.31 11.98
N ILE A 320 -35.94 14.08 11.61
CA ILE A 320 -35.59 13.44 10.34
C ILE A 320 -36.16 12.02 10.29
N LYS A 321 -36.03 11.24 11.36
CA LYS A 321 -36.53 9.86 11.41
C LYS A 321 -38.05 9.76 11.32
N ALA A 322 -38.76 10.78 11.81
CA ALA A 322 -40.22 10.88 11.71
C ALA A 322 -40.70 11.47 10.36
N SER A 323 -39.80 11.97 9.52
CA SER A 323 -40.13 12.61 8.23
C SER A 323 -40.35 11.59 7.11
N ALA A 324 -41.07 11.97 6.04
CA ALA A 324 -41.23 11.09 4.88
C ALA A 324 -39.91 10.90 4.11
N SER A 325 -38.95 11.81 4.30
CA SER A 325 -37.60 11.75 3.72
C SER A 325 -36.69 10.71 4.38
N PHE A 326 -37.08 10.09 5.50
CA PHE A 326 -36.24 9.09 6.17
C PHE A 326 -35.89 7.90 5.26
N THR A 327 -36.89 7.28 4.64
CA THR A 327 -36.68 6.15 3.73
C THR A 327 -35.89 6.53 2.46
N PRO A 328 -36.23 7.63 1.74
CA PRO A 328 -35.39 8.14 0.65
C PRO A 328 -33.94 8.37 1.06
N LEU A 329 -33.69 8.91 2.27
CA LEU A 329 -32.35 9.15 2.75
C LEU A 329 -31.57 7.84 2.95
N LEU A 330 -32.19 6.82 3.55
CA LEU A 330 -31.57 5.49 3.66
C LEU A 330 -31.22 4.91 2.29
N ILE A 331 -32.12 5.03 1.31
CA ILE A 331 -31.89 4.60 -0.07
C ILE A 331 -30.69 5.35 -0.67
N VAL A 332 -30.59 6.67 -0.50
CA VAL A 332 -29.45 7.47 -0.98
C VAL A 332 -28.15 6.99 -0.34
N LEU A 333 -28.10 6.75 0.97
CA LEU A 333 -26.91 6.22 1.64
C LEU A 333 -26.53 4.84 1.10
N THR A 334 -27.52 3.96 0.87
CA THR A 334 -27.31 2.63 0.26
C THR A 334 -26.74 2.74 -1.15
N VAL A 335 -27.27 3.64 -1.99
CA VAL A 335 -26.80 3.87 -3.37
C VAL A 335 -25.37 4.42 -3.37
N LEU A 336 -25.07 5.40 -2.51
CA LEU A 336 -23.72 5.95 -2.35
C LEU A 336 -22.73 4.87 -1.93
N MET A 337 -23.10 4.04 -0.96
CA MET A 337 -22.26 2.94 -0.49
C MET A 337 -22.06 1.87 -1.59
N SER A 338 -23.11 1.55 -2.35
CA SER A 338 -23.04 0.61 -3.47
C SER A 338 -22.12 1.12 -4.58
N PHE A 339 -22.21 2.42 -4.92
CA PHE A 339 -21.29 3.07 -5.86
C PHE A 339 -19.84 3.03 -5.36
N GLY A 340 -19.62 3.28 -4.08
CA GLY A 340 -18.30 3.17 -3.45
C GLY A 340 -17.71 1.77 -3.59
N LEU A 341 -18.46 0.74 -3.25
CA LEU A 341 -18.02 -0.66 -3.37
C LEU A 341 -17.78 -1.07 -4.82
N PHE A 342 -18.58 -0.57 -5.76
CA PHE A 342 -18.34 -0.76 -7.19
C PHE A 342 -17.00 -0.14 -7.60
N LYS A 343 -16.77 1.14 -7.27
CA LYS A 343 -15.51 1.84 -7.54
C LYS A 343 -14.31 1.16 -6.89
N LEU A 344 -14.46 0.67 -5.66
CA LEU A 344 -13.44 -0.14 -4.99
C LEU A 344 -13.12 -1.40 -5.81
N ASN A 345 -14.09 -2.11 -6.37
CA ASN A 345 -13.75 -3.31 -7.16
C ASN A 345 -13.03 -2.99 -8.48
N MET A 346 -13.21 -1.80 -9.06
CA MET A 346 -12.61 -1.43 -10.35
C MET A 346 -11.08 -1.26 -10.32
N HIS A 347 -10.46 -1.06 -9.15
CA HIS A 347 -8.99 -0.99 -9.05
C HIS A 347 -8.34 -2.38 -8.94
N LEU A 348 -9.11 -3.44 -8.67
CA LEU A 348 -8.57 -4.78 -8.42
C LEU A 348 -8.15 -5.47 -9.70
N GLY A 349 -7.03 -6.20 -9.61
CA GLY A 349 -6.40 -6.98 -10.67
C GLY A 349 -7.34 -8.01 -11.27
N LYS A 350 -7.92 -8.81 -10.38
CA LYS A 350 -8.87 -9.88 -10.69
C LYS A 350 -10.10 -9.66 -9.81
N PRO A 351 -11.03 -8.75 -10.17
CA PRO A 351 -12.14 -8.34 -9.29
C PRO A 351 -13.06 -9.50 -8.93
N HIS A 352 -13.19 -10.50 -9.81
CA HIS A 352 -13.95 -11.72 -9.57
C HIS A 352 -13.38 -12.61 -8.43
N ARG A 353 -12.13 -12.36 -7.98
CA ARG A 353 -11.51 -13.04 -6.82
C ARG A 353 -11.61 -12.23 -5.52
N PHE A 354 -12.38 -11.14 -5.48
CA PHE A 354 -12.51 -10.25 -4.31
C PHE A 354 -12.88 -10.98 -3.01
N TYR A 355 -13.68 -12.05 -3.09
CA TYR A 355 -14.09 -12.86 -1.93
C TYR A 355 -12.91 -13.45 -1.13
N ARG A 356 -11.71 -13.52 -1.72
CA ARG A 356 -10.49 -13.97 -1.02
C ARG A 356 -9.93 -12.89 -0.09
N GLY A 357 -10.40 -11.65 -0.20
CA GLY A 357 -9.96 -10.52 0.63
C GLY A 357 -10.25 -10.71 2.13
N PHE A 358 -11.01 -11.72 2.53
CA PHE A 358 -11.30 -12.08 3.91
C PHE A 358 -10.31 -13.08 4.52
N TYR A 359 -9.33 -13.58 3.75
CA TYR A 359 -8.49 -14.70 4.18
C TYR A 359 -7.48 -14.33 5.26
N ASN A 360 -7.04 -13.07 5.34
CA ASN A 360 -6.01 -12.63 6.29
C ASN A 360 -6.52 -11.68 7.38
N LEU A 361 -7.67 -11.98 8.00
CA LEU A 361 -8.20 -11.16 9.12
C LEU A 361 -7.23 -11.06 10.31
N ARG A 362 -6.33 -12.02 10.50
CA ARG A 362 -5.33 -11.99 11.57
C ARG A 362 -4.39 -10.82 11.48
N HIS A 363 -3.86 -10.52 10.31
CA HIS A 363 -2.76 -9.57 10.16
C HIS A 363 -3.09 -8.38 9.26
N SER A 364 -3.90 -8.60 8.22
CA SER A 364 -4.10 -7.59 7.18
C SER A 364 -5.13 -6.55 7.60
N PRO A 365 -4.75 -5.26 7.68
CA PRO A 365 -5.72 -4.19 7.87
C PRO A 365 -6.71 -4.09 6.71
N VAL A 366 -6.30 -4.45 5.48
CA VAL A 366 -7.18 -4.53 4.31
C VAL A 366 -8.27 -5.58 4.52
N SER A 367 -7.90 -6.76 5.00
CA SER A 367 -8.91 -7.81 5.25
C SER A 367 -9.94 -7.37 6.29
N ARG A 368 -9.47 -6.69 7.35
CA ARG A 368 -10.34 -6.23 8.44
C ARG A 368 -11.22 -5.04 8.02
N GLU A 369 -10.71 -4.16 7.17
CA GLU A 369 -11.50 -3.12 6.53
C GLU A 369 -12.59 -3.73 5.65
N ILE A 370 -12.23 -4.66 4.75
CA ILE A 370 -13.18 -5.38 3.90
C ILE A 370 -14.29 -6.00 4.74
N ALA A 371 -13.95 -6.65 5.86
CA ALA A 371 -14.94 -7.21 6.78
C ALA A 371 -15.84 -6.15 7.45
N GLY A 372 -15.26 -5.08 8.01
CA GLY A 372 -16.02 -4.03 8.68
C GLY A 372 -16.95 -3.29 7.71
N VAL A 373 -16.45 -2.94 6.54
CA VAL A 373 -17.19 -2.22 5.49
C VAL A 373 -18.28 -3.10 4.87
N SER A 374 -18.01 -4.38 4.62
CA SER A 374 -19.02 -5.31 4.09
C SER A 374 -20.13 -5.59 5.11
N LEU A 375 -19.78 -5.74 6.39
CA LEU A 375 -20.76 -5.90 7.47
C LEU A 375 -21.61 -4.63 7.63
N PHE A 376 -21.00 -3.45 7.53
CA PHE A 376 -21.72 -2.18 7.53
C PHE A 376 -22.69 -2.08 6.34
N PHE A 377 -22.24 -2.39 5.13
CA PHE A 377 -23.09 -2.35 3.94
C PHE A 377 -24.29 -3.30 4.06
N SER A 378 -24.05 -4.54 4.49
CA SER A 378 -25.13 -5.50 4.77
C SER A 378 -26.08 -5.00 5.86
N SER A 379 -25.55 -4.31 6.88
CA SER A 379 -26.35 -3.73 7.96
C SER A 379 -27.19 -2.55 7.48
N LEU A 380 -26.64 -1.67 6.65
CA LEU A 380 -27.36 -0.57 6.03
C LEU A 380 -28.47 -1.09 5.10
N LEU A 381 -28.18 -2.10 4.28
CA LEU A 381 -29.16 -2.75 3.41
C LEU A 381 -30.29 -3.40 4.22
N GLY A 382 -29.93 -4.21 5.23
CA GLY A 382 -30.89 -4.86 6.10
C GLY A 382 -31.76 -3.84 6.85
N PHE A 383 -31.15 -2.81 7.44
CA PHE A 383 -31.88 -1.74 8.10
C PHE A 383 -32.87 -1.05 7.15
N THR A 384 -32.41 -0.67 5.96
CA THR A 384 -33.25 -0.01 4.94
C THR A 384 -34.42 -0.90 4.52
N PHE A 385 -34.16 -2.18 4.23
CA PHE A 385 -35.17 -3.14 3.81
C PHE A 385 -36.21 -3.41 4.89
N PHE A 386 -35.79 -3.79 6.10
CA PHE A 386 -36.73 -4.14 7.17
C PHE A 386 -37.46 -2.92 7.73
N ASN A 387 -36.86 -1.72 7.65
CA ASN A 387 -37.56 -0.48 7.98
C ASN A 387 -38.66 -0.17 6.96
N PHE A 388 -38.44 -0.41 5.65
CA PHE A 388 -39.46 -0.22 4.62
C PHE A 388 -40.71 -1.10 4.81
N PHE A 389 -40.55 -2.29 5.40
CA PHE A 389 -41.65 -3.22 5.71
C PHE A 389 -42.17 -3.14 7.15
N ASP A 390 -41.77 -2.12 7.92
CA ASP A 390 -42.17 -1.91 9.32
C ASP A 390 -41.82 -3.08 10.27
N ILE A 391 -40.79 -3.88 9.96
CA ILE A 391 -40.32 -5.00 10.80
C ILE A 391 -39.27 -4.49 11.79
N SER A 392 -39.73 -3.78 12.81
CA SER A 392 -38.90 -2.99 13.74
C SER A 392 -37.85 -3.80 14.51
N LEU A 393 -38.17 -5.01 14.97
CA LEU A 393 -37.23 -5.85 15.72
C LEU A 393 -35.97 -6.20 14.90
N ILE A 394 -36.18 -6.62 13.65
CA ILE A 394 -35.08 -7.00 12.74
C ILE A 394 -34.35 -5.75 12.25
N ALA A 395 -35.07 -4.67 11.95
CA ALA A 395 -34.45 -3.38 11.61
C ALA A 395 -33.51 -2.92 12.74
N ASN A 396 -33.94 -2.93 14.00
CA ASN A 396 -33.11 -2.53 15.14
C ASN A 396 -31.88 -3.41 15.34
N PHE A 397 -31.98 -4.72 15.04
CA PHE A 397 -30.81 -5.60 15.03
C PHE A 397 -29.76 -5.14 14.01
N PHE A 398 -30.18 -4.85 12.77
CA PHE A 398 -29.29 -4.31 11.75
C PHE A 398 -28.80 -2.90 12.08
N ALA A 399 -29.60 -2.08 12.76
CA ALA A 399 -29.17 -0.78 13.28
C ALA A 399 -27.98 -0.93 14.24
N GLY A 400 -28.10 -1.85 15.21
CA GLY A 400 -27.03 -2.17 16.16
C GLY A 400 -25.77 -2.69 15.47
N LEU A 401 -25.92 -3.62 14.53
CA LEU A 401 -24.79 -4.11 13.73
C LEU A 401 -24.11 -3.01 12.92
N GLY A 402 -24.88 -2.11 12.30
CA GLY A 402 -24.36 -0.97 11.54
C GLY A 402 -23.60 0.03 12.41
N VAL A 403 -24.11 0.32 13.61
CA VAL A 403 -23.46 1.20 14.59
C VAL A 403 -22.12 0.65 15.06
N LEU A 404 -21.96 -0.67 15.15
CA LEU A 404 -20.68 -1.30 15.51
C LEU A 404 -19.74 -1.42 14.32
N SER A 405 -20.24 -1.89 13.18
CA SER A 405 -19.43 -2.22 12.01
C SER A 405 -18.93 -0.99 11.25
N GLY A 406 -19.71 0.09 11.18
CA GLY A 406 -19.32 1.33 10.51
C GLY A 406 -18.03 1.96 11.07
N PRO A 407 -17.96 2.26 12.37
CA PRO A 407 -16.73 2.75 13.02
C PRO A 407 -15.56 1.79 12.90
N LEU A 408 -15.79 0.47 13.01
CA LEU A 408 -14.74 -0.53 12.81
C LEU A 408 -14.19 -0.51 11.38
N GLY A 409 -15.06 -0.39 10.38
CA GLY A 409 -14.68 -0.22 8.98
C GLY A 409 -13.81 1.02 8.78
N VAL A 410 -14.25 2.19 9.26
CA VAL A 410 -13.50 3.45 9.17
C VAL A 410 -12.18 3.41 9.95
N TYR A 411 -12.14 2.74 11.10
CA TYR A 411 -10.90 2.54 11.87
C TYR A 411 -9.87 1.73 11.08
N TYR A 412 -10.30 0.65 10.41
CA TYR A 412 -9.39 -0.14 9.58
C TYR A 412 -9.03 0.57 8.27
N MET A 413 -9.94 1.38 7.70
CA MET A 413 -9.59 2.34 6.65
C MET A 413 -8.44 3.25 7.09
N TYR A 414 -8.48 3.81 8.30
CA TYR A 414 -7.38 4.61 8.85
C TYR A 414 -6.09 3.78 8.98
N LYS A 415 -6.18 2.57 9.53
CA LYS A 415 -5.03 1.68 9.72
C LYS A 415 -4.34 1.30 8.40
N LEU A 416 -5.07 1.23 7.29
CA LEU A 416 -4.47 1.00 5.96
C LEU A 416 -3.38 2.01 5.61
N TYR A 417 -3.55 3.26 6.03
CA TYR A 417 -2.65 4.33 5.66
C TYR A 417 -1.58 4.57 6.72
N ARG A 418 -1.58 3.82 7.83
CA ARG A 418 -0.50 3.85 8.83
C ARG A 418 0.68 2.98 8.40
N ILE A 419 1.36 3.43 7.33
CA ILE A 419 2.44 2.70 6.67
C ILE A 419 3.78 3.40 6.94
N LYS A 420 4.66 2.78 7.74
CA LYS A 420 5.99 3.32 8.08
C LYS A 420 6.87 3.67 6.86
N ALA A 421 6.65 3.03 5.72
CA ALA A 421 7.35 3.27 4.45
C ALA A 421 6.72 4.40 3.61
N ARG A 422 5.70 5.09 4.12
CA ARG A 422 4.98 6.19 3.49
C ARG A 422 4.76 7.30 4.55
N PRO A 423 5.79 8.09 4.91
CA PRO A 423 5.69 9.04 6.02
C PRO A 423 4.53 10.03 5.91
N TYR A 424 4.19 10.48 4.70
CA TYR A 424 3.03 11.35 4.46
C TYR A 424 1.69 10.76 4.91
N TRP A 425 1.53 9.43 4.86
CA TRP A 425 0.30 8.78 5.33
C TRP A 425 0.38 8.34 6.80
N ASP A 426 1.59 8.08 7.32
CA ASP A 426 1.84 7.56 8.66
C ASP A 426 1.71 8.64 9.76
N HIS A 427 0.67 9.46 9.67
CA HIS A 427 0.34 10.52 10.61
C HIS A 427 -1.13 10.42 11.08
N TRP A 428 -1.45 10.97 12.25
CA TRP A 428 -2.80 10.83 12.83
C TRP A 428 -3.83 11.69 12.10
N GLN A 429 -3.37 12.68 11.31
CA GLN A 429 -4.22 13.51 10.45
C GLN A 429 -5.11 12.70 9.50
N THR A 430 -4.66 11.50 9.09
CA THR A 430 -5.51 10.58 8.33
C THR A 430 -6.84 10.32 9.07
N ALA A 431 -6.79 10.07 10.38
CA ALA A 431 -7.99 9.85 11.18
C ALA A 431 -8.88 11.11 11.24
N SER A 432 -8.30 12.29 11.45
CA SER A 432 -9.09 13.53 11.51
C SER A 432 -9.75 13.86 10.18
N SER A 433 -9.08 13.63 9.05
CA SER A 433 -9.67 13.79 7.71
C SER A 433 -10.83 12.82 7.47
N PHE A 434 -10.71 11.56 7.92
CA PHE A 434 -11.72 10.53 7.70
C PHE A 434 -12.95 10.79 8.58
N ILE A 435 -12.75 11.10 9.86
CA ILE A 435 -13.82 11.48 10.79
C ILE A 435 -14.52 12.75 10.30
N ALA A 436 -13.75 13.76 9.87
CA ALA A 436 -14.33 14.98 9.32
C ALA A 436 -15.21 14.68 8.10
N THR A 437 -14.77 13.84 7.17
CA THR A 437 -15.58 13.44 6.01
C THR A 437 -16.88 12.74 6.44
N CYS A 438 -16.82 11.86 7.45
CA CYS A 438 -18.01 11.24 8.04
C CYS A 438 -19.00 12.28 8.59
N LEU A 439 -18.54 13.42 9.12
CA LEU A 439 -19.42 14.46 9.67
C LEU A 439 -19.91 15.43 8.58
N THR A 440 -19.02 15.87 7.70
CA THR A 440 -19.26 16.96 6.76
C THR A 440 -20.08 16.52 5.55
N VAL A 441 -19.58 15.53 4.80
CA VAL A 441 -20.19 15.08 3.55
C VAL A 441 -21.54 14.40 3.83
N SER A 442 -21.64 13.64 4.93
CA SER A 442 -22.91 13.02 5.32
C SER A 442 -23.99 14.07 5.66
N SER A 443 -23.65 15.08 6.47
CA SER A 443 -24.57 16.15 6.86
C SER A 443 -24.99 16.99 5.66
N LEU A 444 -24.08 17.19 4.72
CA LEU A 444 -24.38 17.84 3.45
C LEU A 444 -25.39 17.03 2.62
N VAL A 445 -25.16 15.72 2.45
CA VAL A 445 -26.10 14.83 1.73
C VAL A 445 -27.48 14.84 2.39
N MET A 446 -27.54 14.73 3.72
CA MET A 446 -28.79 14.79 4.48
C MET A 446 -29.54 16.10 4.25
N ALA A 447 -28.84 17.25 4.35
CA ALA A 447 -29.45 18.55 4.14
C ALA A 447 -30.00 18.71 2.72
N LEU A 448 -29.26 18.27 1.69
CA LEU A 448 -29.70 18.35 0.29
C LEU A 448 -30.95 17.51 0.03
N VAL A 449 -31.01 16.27 0.55
CA VAL A 449 -32.20 15.41 0.41
C VAL A 449 -33.43 16.08 1.04
N LEU A 450 -33.29 16.60 2.27
CA LEU A 450 -34.40 17.24 2.99
C LEU A 450 -34.84 18.56 2.35
N LEU A 451 -33.89 19.35 1.81
CA LEU A 451 -34.19 20.58 1.09
C LEU A 451 -34.95 20.30 -0.21
N ILE A 452 -34.55 19.26 -0.96
CA ILE A 452 -35.23 18.83 -2.20
C ILE A 452 -36.63 18.30 -1.89
N ALA A 453 -36.78 17.56 -0.79
CA ALA A 453 -38.08 17.02 -0.37
C ALA A 453 -39.01 18.08 0.26
N GLY A 454 -38.52 19.29 0.56
CA GLY A 454 -39.30 20.33 1.21
C GLY A 454 -39.56 20.10 2.71
N GLU A 455 -38.82 19.18 3.34
CA GLU A 455 -38.97 18.79 4.76
C GLU A 455 -37.86 19.35 5.67
N ALA A 456 -37.04 20.25 5.13
CA ALA A 456 -35.97 20.89 5.88
C ALA A 456 -36.50 21.94 6.87
N SER A 457 -36.53 21.60 8.17
CA SER A 457 -36.84 22.57 9.22
C SER A 457 -35.60 23.39 9.63
N PRO A 458 -35.76 24.62 10.17
CA PRO A 458 -34.63 25.40 10.67
C PRO A 458 -33.80 24.66 11.71
N VAL A 459 -34.42 23.90 12.62
CA VAL A 459 -33.73 23.11 13.65
C VAL A 459 -32.83 22.03 13.02
N ILE A 460 -33.32 21.36 11.96
CA ILE A 460 -32.53 20.36 11.24
C ILE A 460 -31.35 21.01 10.53
N LEU A 461 -31.59 22.09 9.77
CA LEU A 461 -30.54 22.76 9.01
C LEU A 461 -29.46 23.34 9.93
N THR A 462 -29.81 23.97 11.04
CA THR A 462 -28.82 24.51 11.98
C THR A 462 -28.01 23.41 12.66
N THR A 463 -28.64 22.27 12.99
CA THR A 463 -27.94 21.12 13.57
C THR A 463 -26.96 20.51 12.57
N LEU A 464 -27.38 20.24 11.33
CA LEU A 464 -26.51 19.69 10.29
C LEU A 464 -25.35 20.65 9.96
N ALA A 465 -25.61 21.95 9.89
CA ALA A 465 -24.56 22.96 9.70
C ALA A 465 -23.57 22.99 10.86
N THR A 466 -24.03 22.82 12.11
CA THR A 466 -23.17 22.72 13.29
C THR A 466 -22.25 21.49 13.21
N VAL A 467 -22.80 20.33 12.81
CA VAL A 467 -22.00 19.11 12.59
C VAL A 467 -20.95 19.32 11.50
N ILE A 468 -21.31 20.02 10.41
CA ILE A 468 -20.35 20.38 9.35
C ILE A 468 -19.23 21.27 9.90
N VAL A 469 -19.55 22.32 10.67
CA VAL A 469 -18.55 23.20 11.28
C VAL A 469 -17.57 22.41 12.14
N ILE A 470 -18.07 21.52 13.01
CA ILE A 470 -17.23 20.65 13.86
C ILE A 470 -16.30 19.80 13.00
N GLY A 471 -16.84 19.14 11.96
CA GLY A 471 -16.03 18.32 11.06
C GLY A 471 -14.94 19.12 10.32
N LEU A 472 -15.27 20.31 9.82
CA LEU A 472 -14.31 21.18 9.13
C LEU A 472 -13.22 21.71 10.09
N ILE A 473 -13.54 21.96 11.35
CA ILE A 473 -12.55 22.33 12.37
C ILE A 473 -11.61 21.16 12.65
N ILE A 474 -12.14 19.94 12.87
CA ILE A 474 -11.34 18.72 13.09
C ILE A 474 -10.36 18.51 11.93
N GLU A 475 -10.85 18.64 10.70
CA GLU A 475 -10.02 18.52 9.50
C GLU A 475 -8.93 19.60 9.47
N SER A 476 -9.28 20.85 9.74
CA SER A 476 -8.35 21.99 9.71
C SER A 476 -7.21 21.81 10.72
N VAL A 477 -7.55 21.42 11.96
CA VAL A 477 -6.56 21.14 13.01
C VAL A 477 -5.64 19.99 12.58
N GLY A 478 -6.20 18.91 12.04
CA GLY A 478 -5.42 17.80 11.49
C GLY A 478 -4.40 18.24 10.45
N HIS A 479 -4.83 19.01 9.44
CA HIS A 479 -3.94 19.49 8.39
C HIS A 479 -2.87 20.46 8.92
N MET A 480 -3.17 21.28 9.92
CA MET A 480 -2.18 22.16 10.53
C MET A 480 -1.05 21.36 11.17
N PHE A 481 -1.37 20.36 11.99
CA PHE A 481 -0.37 19.51 12.63
C PHE A 481 0.39 18.66 11.61
N HIS A 482 -0.29 18.14 10.58
CA HIS A 482 0.38 17.40 9.52
C HIS A 482 1.35 18.28 8.72
N ALA A 483 0.96 19.51 8.40
CA ALA A 483 1.85 20.45 7.74
C ALA A 483 3.10 20.76 8.58
N GLN A 484 2.96 20.89 9.90
CA GLN A 484 4.08 21.06 10.82
C GLN A 484 4.99 19.82 10.85
N ASP A 485 4.40 18.63 10.96
CA ASP A 485 5.12 17.35 10.97
C ASP A 485 5.91 17.12 9.67
N LEU A 486 5.31 17.40 8.51
CA LEU A 486 6.00 17.26 7.22
C LEU A 486 7.13 18.30 7.04
N GLN A 487 6.95 19.52 7.56
CA GLN A 487 7.98 20.57 7.49
C GLN A 487 9.15 20.30 8.43
N ALA A 488 8.87 19.77 9.62
CA ALA A 488 9.87 19.42 10.63
C ALA A 488 10.50 18.04 10.39
N GLY A 489 9.83 17.17 9.64
CA GLY A 489 10.26 15.83 9.32
C GLY A 489 11.46 15.79 8.38
N GLU A 490 12.04 14.59 8.24
CA GLU A 490 13.20 14.33 7.40
C GLU A 490 12.81 13.55 6.14
N GLY A 491 13.70 13.53 5.14
CA GLY A 491 13.57 12.68 3.95
C GLY A 491 12.25 12.83 3.19
N GLU A 492 11.54 11.71 3.06
CA GLU A 492 10.32 11.56 2.28
C GLU A 492 9.18 12.47 2.77
N ALA A 493 9.11 12.75 4.08
CA ALA A 493 8.09 13.65 4.63
C ALA A 493 8.30 15.09 4.11
N GLN A 494 9.52 15.60 4.21
CA GLN A 494 9.89 16.93 3.71
C GLN A 494 9.78 17.01 2.18
N ALA A 495 10.14 15.93 1.48
CA ALA A 495 9.97 15.82 0.05
C ALA A 495 8.48 15.86 -0.37
N SER A 496 7.59 15.21 0.39
CA SER A 496 6.14 15.25 0.16
C SER A 496 5.60 16.67 0.34
N TRP A 497 6.06 17.39 1.38
CA TRP A 497 5.75 18.80 1.57
C TRP A 497 6.23 19.66 0.40
N TYR A 498 7.46 19.45 -0.06
CA TYR A 498 8.02 20.16 -1.21
C TYR A 498 7.16 19.96 -2.47
N VAL A 499 6.76 18.71 -2.79
CA VAL A 499 5.87 18.41 -3.93
C VAL A 499 4.50 19.06 -3.75
N GLN A 500 3.97 19.11 -2.53
CA GLN A 500 2.71 19.78 -2.21
C GLN A 500 2.74 21.29 -2.51
N ILE A 501 3.83 21.97 -2.15
CA ILE A 501 3.95 23.43 -2.34
C ILE A 501 4.55 23.85 -3.68
N THR A 502 4.89 22.89 -4.56
CA THR A 502 5.42 23.13 -5.91
C THR A 502 4.51 22.52 -6.97
N ARG A 503 4.64 21.21 -7.23
CA ARG A 503 3.91 20.46 -8.27
C ARG A 503 2.39 20.56 -8.12
N PHE A 504 1.88 20.59 -6.89
CA PHE A 504 0.44 20.70 -6.61
C PHE A 504 0.07 21.94 -5.79
N ALA A 505 0.90 22.99 -5.88
CA ALA A 505 0.76 24.19 -5.07
C ALA A 505 -0.63 24.84 -5.20
N TRP A 506 -1.11 25.04 -6.42
CA TRP A 506 -2.38 25.74 -6.65
C TRP A 506 -3.60 24.92 -6.21
N PRO A 507 -3.72 23.61 -6.49
CA PRO A 507 -4.74 22.76 -5.89
C PRO A 507 -4.70 22.77 -4.37
N PHE A 508 -3.51 22.71 -3.76
CA PHE A 508 -3.35 22.78 -2.32
C PHE A 508 -3.92 24.10 -1.76
N TYR A 509 -3.49 25.26 -2.28
CA TYR A 509 -3.99 26.56 -1.85
C TYR A 509 -5.49 26.74 -2.11
N LEU A 510 -5.98 26.32 -3.28
CA LEU A 510 -7.40 26.36 -3.61
C LEU A 510 -8.21 25.52 -2.64
N SER A 511 -7.75 24.30 -2.31
CA SER A 511 -8.46 23.43 -1.38
C SER A 511 -8.55 23.99 0.04
N ASN A 512 -7.52 24.73 0.49
CA ASN A 512 -7.53 25.42 1.78
C ASN A 512 -8.42 26.67 1.75
N ALA A 513 -8.44 27.41 0.65
CA ALA A 513 -9.37 28.52 0.45
C ALA A 513 -10.82 28.03 0.46
N LEU A 514 -11.13 26.94 -0.26
CA LEU A 514 -12.45 26.32 -0.27
C LEU A 514 -12.84 25.76 1.10
N LEU A 515 -11.90 25.20 1.86
CA LEU A 515 -12.11 24.78 3.26
C LEU A 515 -12.52 25.97 4.12
N PHE A 516 -11.76 27.08 4.06
CA PHE A 516 -12.06 28.29 4.83
C PHE A 516 -13.42 28.88 4.45
N VAL A 517 -13.71 28.99 3.16
CA VAL A 517 -15.02 29.44 2.65
C VAL A 517 -16.14 28.51 3.15
N SER A 518 -15.93 27.20 3.15
CA SER A 518 -16.92 26.24 3.65
C SER A 518 -17.16 26.38 5.16
N ILE A 519 -16.13 26.71 5.95
CA ILE A 519 -16.28 27.00 7.39
C ILE A 519 -17.13 28.25 7.59
N VAL A 520 -16.84 29.33 6.87
CA VAL A 520 -17.58 30.59 6.99
C VAL A 520 -19.03 30.40 6.54
N LEU A 521 -19.28 29.71 5.42
CA LEU A 521 -20.62 29.40 4.94
C LEU A 521 -21.39 28.52 5.93
N ALA A 522 -20.80 27.43 6.41
CA ALA A 522 -21.45 26.56 7.38
C ALA A 522 -21.77 27.31 8.69
N ALA A 523 -20.85 28.13 9.19
CA ALA A 523 -21.09 28.97 10.36
C ALA A 523 -22.20 30.01 10.11
N THR A 524 -22.28 30.59 8.92
CA THR A 524 -23.36 31.52 8.54
C THR A 524 -24.71 30.81 8.52
N ILE A 525 -24.77 29.59 7.98
CA ILE A 525 -25.99 28.76 7.92
C ILE A 525 -26.49 28.40 9.32
N VAL A 526 -25.61 28.24 10.31
CA VAL A 526 -26.02 27.99 11.71
C VAL A 526 -26.89 29.14 12.25
N PHE A 527 -26.63 30.38 11.84
CA PHE A 527 -27.41 31.55 12.28
C PHE A 527 -28.52 31.94 11.31
N ALA A 528 -28.31 31.76 10.01
CA ALA A 528 -29.20 32.20 8.94
C ALA A 528 -29.27 31.15 7.82
N PRO A 529 -30.01 30.04 8.01
CA PRO A 529 -30.10 29.00 7.00
C PRO A 529 -30.83 29.52 5.76
N SER A 530 -30.23 29.37 4.59
CA SER A 530 -30.86 29.69 3.30
C SER A 530 -30.49 28.65 2.24
N LEU A 531 -31.39 28.42 1.29
CA LEU A 531 -31.18 27.48 0.20
C LEU A 531 -29.91 27.82 -0.61
N VAL A 532 -29.71 29.10 -0.92
CA VAL A 532 -28.54 29.56 -1.67
C VAL A 532 -27.25 29.27 -0.91
N ALA A 533 -27.20 29.55 0.40
CA ALA A 533 -26.02 29.25 1.20
C ALA A 533 -25.70 27.74 1.23
N TRP A 534 -26.71 26.88 1.34
CA TRP A 534 -26.54 25.42 1.26
C TRP A 534 -26.06 24.94 -0.10
N LEU A 535 -26.56 25.49 -1.20
CA LEU A 535 -26.11 25.14 -2.56
C LEU A 535 -24.65 25.57 -2.79
N VAL A 536 -24.28 26.77 -2.34
CA VAL A 536 -22.89 27.23 -2.44
C VAL A 536 -21.98 26.37 -1.56
N LEU A 537 -22.39 26.08 -0.32
CA LEU A 537 -21.66 25.19 0.57
C LEU A 537 -21.50 23.80 -0.07
N ALA A 538 -22.52 23.28 -0.74
CA ALA A 538 -22.46 21.98 -1.40
C ALA A 538 -21.35 21.93 -2.45
N VAL A 539 -21.24 22.97 -3.28
CA VAL A 539 -20.20 23.07 -4.30
C VAL A 539 -18.82 23.23 -3.67
N THR A 540 -18.65 24.15 -2.70
CA THR A 540 -17.34 24.44 -2.12
C THR A 540 -16.80 23.28 -1.28
N LEU A 541 -17.65 22.65 -0.46
CA LEU A 541 -17.29 21.55 0.42
C LEU A 541 -16.97 20.30 -0.39
N THR A 542 -17.79 19.97 -1.40
CA THR A 542 -17.54 18.82 -2.28
C THR A 542 -16.25 18.99 -3.08
N ALA A 543 -16.02 20.19 -3.65
CA ALA A 543 -14.77 20.49 -4.35
C ALA A 543 -13.56 20.40 -3.41
N ALA A 544 -13.64 20.95 -2.19
CA ALA A 544 -12.59 20.82 -1.19
C ALA A 544 -12.30 19.36 -0.84
N ALA A 545 -13.34 18.56 -0.57
CA ALA A 545 -13.22 17.15 -0.20
C ALA A 545 -12.55 16.33 -1.32
N ILE A 546 -12.96 16.51 -2.58
CA ILE A 546 -12.38 15.80 -3.73
C ILE A 546 -10.92 16.19 -3.93
N ILE A 547 -10.60 17.50 -3.95
CA ILE A 547 -9.24 17.97 -4.18
C ILE A 547 -8.31 17.47 -3.06
N LYS A 548 -8.71 17.62 -1.80
CA LYS A 548 -7.89 17.18 -0.66
C LYS A 548 -7.71 15.67 -0.61
N ARG A 549 -8.76 14.90 -0.91
CA ARG A 549 -8.65 13.45 -0.98
C ARG A 549 -7.74 13.02 -2.13
N SER A 550 -7.77 13.73 -3.26
CA SER A 550 -6.86 13.47 -4.38
C SER A 550 -5.41 13.81 -4.01
N LEU A 551 -5.18 14.94 -3.32
CA LEU A 551 -3.86 15.31 -2.79
C LEU A 551 -3.35 14.27 -1.79
N PHE A 552 -4.22 13.71 -0.96
CA PHE A 552 -3.87 12.65 -0.03
C PHE A 552 -3.19 11.46 -0.73
N PHE A 553 -3.67 11.03 -1.90
CA PHE A 553 -3.04 9.94 -2.66
C PHE A 553 -1.86 10.40 -3.52
N ALA A 554 -1.90 11.61 -4.09
CA ALA A 554 -0.90 12.08 -5.03
C ALA A 554 0.41 12.59 -4.39
N LEU A 555 0.38 12.96 -3.11
CA LEU A 555 1.53 13.57 -2.41
C LEU A 555 2.41 12.56 -1.69
N VAL A 556 2.05 11.28 -1.70
CA VAL A 556 2.80 10.26 -0.98
C VAL A 556 4.14 10.00 -1.67
N ILE A 557 5.22 10.32 -0.98
CA ILE A 557 6.56 9.95 -1.44
C ILE A 557 7.00 8.66 -0.74
N PRO A 558 7.23 7.58 -1.49
CA PRO A 558 7.53 6.29 -0.92
C PRO A 558 9.00 6.17 -0.50
N THR A 559 9.26 5.55 0.65
CA THR A 559 10.61 5.04 0.94
C THR A 559 10.92 3.93 -0.05
N THR A 560 11.94 4.14 -0.88
CA THR A 560 12.31 3.27 -2.00
C THR A 560 13.81 3.26 -2.23
N MET A 561 14.31 2.14 -2.74
CA MET A 561 15.69 2.03 -3.21
C MET A 561 15.99 3.05 -4.31
N PRO A 562 17.17 3.71 -4.28
CA PRO A 562 17.55 4.69 -5.28
C PRO A 562 17.97 4.06 -6.62
N GLY A 563 17.82 4.85 -7.69
CA GLY A 563 18.52 4.60 -8.95
C GLY A 563 17.82 3.66 -9.93
N ALA A 564 16.53 3.40 -9.75
CA ALA A 564 15.70 2.71 -10.72
C ALA A 564 15.82 3.35 -12.13
N PHE A 565 16.60 2.75 -13.03
CA PHE A 565 16.69 3.21 -14.42
C PHE A 565 15.50 2.66 -15.23
N PHE A 566 14.93 3.50 -16.09
CA PHE A 566 13.76 3.24 -16.92
C PHE A 566 12.45 2.92 -16.18
N TRP A 567 12.04 1.66 -16.07
CA TRP A 567 10.65 1.28 -15.77
C TRP A 567 10.22 1.47 -14.30
N LYS A 568 11.12 1.73 -13.36
CA LYS A 568 10.76 2.03 -11.95
C LYS A 568 10.85 3.52 -11.61
N ASN A 569 11.18 4.37 -12.59
CA ASN A 569 11.18 5.83 -12.46
C ASN A 569 9.89 6.39 -13.06
N GLU A 570 9.01 6.94 -12.22
CA GLU A 570 7.73 7.51 -12.68
C GLU A 570 7.91 8.62 -13.71
N GLY A 571 8.92 9.50 -13.54
CA GLY A 571 9.21 10.55 -14.50
C GLY A 571 9.60 10.00 -15.88
N PHE A 572 10.34 8.89 -15.92
CA PHE A 572 10.63 8.20 -17.18
C PHE A 572 9.38 7.53 -17.76
N GLN A 573 8.59 6.83 -16.95
CA GLN A 573 7.36 6.20 -17.42
C GLN A 573 6.39 7.25 -18.02
N GLU A 574 6.24 8.39 -17.36
CA GLU A 574 5.43 9.52 -17.85
C GLU A 574 5.99 10.01 -19.20
N HIS A 575 7.29 10.29 -19.28
CA HIS A 575 7.94 10.73 -20.52
C HIS A 575 7.78 9.71 -21.65
N ALA A 576 7.95 8.41 -21.36
CA ALA A 576 7.81 7.34 -22.33
C ALA A 576 6.37 7.24 -22.86
N LYS A 577 5.37 7.41 -21.99
CA LYS A 577 3.95 7.42 -22.37
C LYS A 577 3.59 8.66 -23.19
N GLU A 578 4.12 9.83 -22.85
CA GLU A 578 3.86 11.10 -23.54
C GLU A 578 4.51 11.17 -24.93
N THR A 579 5.68 10.54 -25.09
CA THR A 579 6.44 10.54 -26.35
C THR A 579 6.10 9.37 -27.27
N GLY A 580 5.30 8.40 -26.81
CA GLY A 580 5.00 7.17 -27.53
C GLY A 580 6.09 6.09 -27.43
N LEU A 581 7.19 6.34 -26.72
CA LEU A 581 8.23 5.32 -26.47
C LEU A 581 7.67 4.09 -25.74
N ALA A 582 6.60 4.25 -24.95
CA ALA A 582 5.93 3.14 -24.28
C ALA A 582 5.33 2.09 -25.25
N GLU A 583 5.15 2.40 -26.54
CA GLU A 583 4.70 1.44 -27.55
C GLU A 583 5.81 0.44 -27.97
N MET A 584 7.07 0.76 -27.66
CA MET A 584 8.22 -0.10 -27.94
C MET A 584 8.41 -1.08 -26.78
N GLN A 585 8.19 -2.38 -27.00
CA GLN A 585 8.27 -3.40 -25.95
C GLN A 585 9.59 -3.36 -25.15
N GLN A 586 10.72 -3.07 -25.82
CA GLN A 586 12.03 -2.95 -25.17
C GLN A 586 12.14 -1.81 -24.15
N VAL A 587 11.20 -0.86 -24.14
CA VAL A 587 11.16 0.24 -23.16
C VAL A 587 10.60 -0.23 -21.82
N GLY A 588 9.85 -1.34 -21.79
CA GLY A 588 9.37 -1.95 -20.56
C GLY A 588 8.38 -1.07 -19.78
N VAL A 589 7.67 -0.17 -20.46
CA VAL A 589 6.64 0.70 -19.87
C VAL A 589 5.29 0.31 -20.45
N GLU A 590 4.37 -0.11 -19.59
CA GLU A 590 3.00 -0.46 -19.99
C GLU A 590 2.00 0.65 -19.58
N TYR A 591 0.92 0.74 -20.35
CA TYR A 591 -0.25 1.54 -19.98
C TYR A 591 -1.12 0.76 -18.99
N ASP A 592 -1.78 1.48 -18.09
CA ASP A 592 -2.77 0.86 -17.20
C ASP A 592 -3.95 0.34 -18.04
N ARG A 593 -4.18 -0.97 -18.00
CA ARG A 593 -5.28 -1.61 -18.73
C ARG A 593 -6.52 -1.69 -17.85
N HIS A 594 -7.68 -1.48 -18.47
CA HIS A 594 -8.96 -1.72 -17.80
C HIS A 594 -9.11 -3.22 -17.49
N ARG A 595 -9.49 -3.51 -16.26
CA ARG A 595 -9.52 -4.88 -15.72
C ARG A 595 -10.91 -5.46 -15.90
N GLU A 596 -11.01 -6.60 -16.59
CA GLU A 596 -12.30 -7.23 -16.89
C GLU A 596 -12.76 -8.16 -15.77
N PHE A 597 -14.07 -8.13 -15.48
CA PHE A 597 -14.70 -9.11 -14.59
C PHE A 597 -14.93 -10.43 -15.33
N LYS A 598 -14.05 -11.40 -15.13
CA LYS A 598 -14.11 -12.71 -15.75
C LYS A 598 -15.13 -13.63 -15.05
N VAL A 599 -16.39 -13.55 -15.48
CA VAL A 599 -17.49 -14.38 -14.93
C VAL A 599 -17.21 -15.88 -15.09
N GLY A 600 -16.58 -16.30 -16.21
CA GLY A 600 -16.24 -17.69 -16.47
C GLY A 600 -15.32 -18.30 -15.41
N GLU A 601 -14.22 -17.62 -15.06
CA GLU A 601 -13.27 -18.07 -14.01
C GLU A 601 -13.96 -18.18 -12.64
N LEU A 602 -14.88 -17.26 -12.32
CA LEU A 602 -15.65 -17.32 -11.08
C LEU A 602 -16.58 -18.53 -11.05
N ILE A 603 -17.34 -18.76 -12.12
CA ILE A 603 -18.25 -19.91 -12.23
C ILE A 603 -17.46 -21.22 -12.15
N GLU A 604 -16.31 -21.30 -12.82
CA GLU A 604 -15.43 -22.46 -12.75
C GLU A 604 -14.95 -22.71 -11.32
N THR A 605 -14.47 -21.67 -10.63
CA THR A 605 -14.06 -21.77 -9.23
C THR A 605 -15.20 -22.27 -8.33
N ILE A 606 -16.43 -21.78 -8.53
CA ILE A 606 -17.61 -22.23 -7.78
C ILE A 606 -17.91 -23.71 -8.07
N LYS A 607 -17.74 -24.16 -9.32
CA LYS A 607 -17.98 -25.55 -9.72
C LYS A 607 -16.92 -26.52 -9.20
N THR A 608 -15.66 -26.09 -9.13
CA THR A 608 -14.53 -26.94 -8.72
C THR A 608 -14.32 -26.97 -7.21
N THR A 609 -14.74 -25.93 -6.49
CA THR A 609 -14.64 -25.89 -5.02
C THR A 609 -15.70 -26.78 -4.39
N THR A 610 -15.26 -27.86 -3.74
CA THR A 610 -16.16 -28.74 -2.98
C THR A 610 -16.71 -28.03 -1.74
N LEU A 611 -17.88 -28.46 -1.24
CA LEU A 611 -18.44 -27.92 0.00
C LEU A 611 -17.49 -28.06 1.19
N LYS A 612 -16.72 -29.17 1.23
CA LYS A 612 -15.72 -29.42 2.28
C LYS A 612 -14.61 -28.35 2.23
N GLU A 613 -14.04 -28.11 1.05
CA GLU A 613 -13.01 -27.07 0.87
C GLU A 613 -13.54 -25.69 1.19
N ALA A 614 -14.78 -25.36 0.79
CA ALA A 614 -15.40 -24.09 1.13
C ALA A 614 -15.53 -23.92 2.66
N ILE A 615 -15.97 -24.97 3.38
CA ILE A 615 -16.06 -24.95 4.84
C ILE A 615 -14.67 -24.81 5.48
N GLU A 616 -13.66 -25.52 4.97
CA GLU A 616 -12.29 -25.41 5.47
C GLU A 616 -11.69 -24.02 5.22
N GLN A 617 -11.93 -23.42 4.07
CA GLN A 617 -11.54 -22.06 3.75
C GLN A 617 -12.18 -21.07 4.72
N VAL A 618 -13.49 -21.18 4.96
CA VAL A 618 -14.20 -20.33 5.95
C VAL A 618 -13.63 -20.53 7.35
N LYS A 619 -13.37 -21.78 7.77
CA LYS A 619 -12.73 -22.06 9.06
C LYS A 619 -11.34 -21.42 9.16
N SER A 620 -10.55 -21.42 8.09
CA SER A 620 -9.18 -20.86 8.08
C SER A 620 -9.12 -19.34 8.28
N ILE A 621 -10.24 -18.64 8.02
CA ILE A 621 -10.41 -17.21 8.26
C ILE A 621 -10.41 -16.91 9.76
N PHE A 622 -11.08 -17.75 10.55
CA PHE A 622 -11.30 -17.54 11.99
C PHE A 622 -10.39 -18.40 12.89
N ILE A 623 -9.99 -19.57 12.41
CA ILE A 623 -9.11 -20.51 13.12
C ILE A 623 -7.72 -20.38 12.50
N TRP A 624 -6.80 -19.82 13.26
CA TRP A 624 -5.44 -19.56 12.81
C TRP A 624 -4.55 -20.69 13.33
N LYS A 625 -3.94 -21.45 12.43
CA LYS A 625 -2.81 -22.31 12.80
C LYS A 625 -1.62 -21.41 13.07
N ASP A 626 -0.96 -21.59 14.21
CA ASP A 626 0.30 -20.91 14.51
C ASP A 626 1.42 -21.61 13.74
N ASN A 627 1.48 -21.36 12.43
CA ASN A 627 2.67 -21.67 11.66
C ASN A 627 3.63 -20.48 11.90
N LYS A 628 4.48 -20.60 12.93
CA LYS A 628 5.61 -19.69 13.11
C LYS A 628 6.60 -19.86 11.97
#